data_AF-A0A1M5X7R9-F1
#
_entry.id   AF-A0A1M5X7R9-F1
#
_cell.length_a   1.000
_cell.length_b   1.000
_cell.length_c   1.000
_cell.angle_alpha   90.00
_cell.angle_beta   90.00
_cell.angle_gamma   90.00
#
_symmetry.space_group_name_H-M   'P 1'
#
loop_
_entity.id
_entity.type
_entity.pdbx_description
1 polymer ?
#
loop_
_entity_poly.entity_id
_entity_poly.type
_entity_poly.pdbx_seq_one_letter_code
_entity_poly.pdbx_strand_id
1 'polypeptide(L)' 'MKDKIFVVVKVVFFLFCLFLIFYGQQTVGKFELFLQLIGLTGLLFLLWNYNRKFV' A
#
# COMPACT_ATOMS: atom_id res chain seq x y z
N MET A 1 -8.50 22.17 3.86
CA MET A 1 -7.03 21.95 3.70
C MET A 1 -6.58 20.61 4.26
N LYS A 2 -6.97 20.23 5.48
CA LYS A 2 -6.67 18.91 6.07
C LYS A 2 -7.08 17.73 5.16
N ASP A 3 -8.26 17.78 4.53
CA ASP A 3 -8.73 16.67 3.68
C ASP A 3 -7.85 16.45 2.44
N LYS A 4 -7.33 17.53 1.85
CA LYS A 4 -6.40 17.45 0.72
C LYS A 4 -5.07 16.82 1.13
N ILE A 5 -4.58 17.14 2.34
CA ILE A 5 -3.35 16.54 2.89
C ILE A 5 -3.56 15.03 3.11
N PHE A 6 -4.70 14.62 3.66
CA PHE A 6 -5.03 13.20 3.83
C PHE A 6 -5.10 12.45 2.50
N VAL A 7 -5.63 13.06 1.45
CA VAL A 7 -5.62 12.47 0.10
C VAL A 7 -4.19 12.28 -0.40
N VAL A 8 -3.34 13.31 -0.30
CA VAL A 8 -1.94 13.23 -0.71
C VAL A 8 -1.19 12.13 0.05
N VAL A 9 -1.37 12.04 1.37
CA VAL A 9 -0.76 10.99 2.20
C VAL A 9 -1.19 9.60 1.74
N LYS A 10 -2.48 9.40 1.44
CA LYS A 10 -2.97 8.11 0.94
C LYS A 10 -2.37 7.75 -0.42
N VAL A 11 -2.21 8.73 -1.32
CA VAL A 11 -1.57 8.51 -2.63
C VAL A 11 -0.09 8.14 -2.48
N VAL A 12 0.65 8.87 -1.64
CA VAL A 12 2.07 8.55 -1.38
C VAL A 12 2.20 7.17 -0.73
N PHE A 13 1.35 6.84 0.23
CA PHE A 13 1.32 5.52 0.86
C PHE A 13 0.99 4.41 -0.15
N PHE A 14 0.04 4.64 -1.06
CA PHE A 14 -0.29 3.71 -2.13
C PHE A 14 0.92 3.44 -3.05
N LEU A 15 1.61 4.49 -3.50
CA LEU A 15 2.80 4.36 -4.34
C LEU A 15 3.94 3.64 -3.61
N PHE A 16 4.10 3.89 -2.31
CA PHE A 16 5.07 3.17 -1.48
C PHE A 16 4.74 1.67 -1.39
N CYS A 17 3.48 1.30 -1.18
CA CYS A 17 3.07 -0.11 -1.19
C CYS A 17 3.32 -0.79 -2.53
N LEU A 18 3.03 -0.11 -3.65
CA LEU A 18 3.35 -0.61 -4.99
C LEU A 18 4.86 -0.78 -5.19
N PHE A 19 5.66 0.18 -4.73
CA PHE A 19 7.11 0.08 -4.79
C PHE A 19 7.64 -1.16 -4.04
N LEU A 20 7.13 -1.47 -2.84
CA LEU A 20 7.54 -2.67 -2.11
C LEU A 20 7.24 -3.96 -2.88
N ILE A 21 6.06 -4.05 -3.50
CA ILE A 21 5.67 -5.20 -4.33
C ILE A 21 6.58 -5.28 -5.57
N PHE A 22 6.79 -4.15 -6.26
CA PHE A 22 7.58 -4.10 -7.48
C PHE A 22 9.08 -4.32 -7.27
N TYR A 23 9.59 -3.95 -6.10
CA TYR A 23 10.95 -4.24 -5.70
C TYR A 23 11.09 -5.71 -5.31
N GLY A 24 10.18 -6.22 -4.46
CA GLY A 24 10.19 -7.60 -4.00
C GLY A 24 9.94 -8.63 -5.10
N GLN A 25 9.31 -8.29 -6.22
CA GLN A 25 9.09 -9.25 -7.32
C GLN A 25 10.31 -9.47 -8.22
N GLN A 26 11.39 -8.69 -8.07
CA GLN A 26 12.57 -8.78 -8.95
C GLN A 26 13.41 -10.04 -8.69
N THR A 27 13.31 -10.63 -7.51
CA THR A 27 14.02 -11.85 -7.11
C THR A 27 13.11 -12.75 -6.27
N VAL A 28 13.48 -14.04 -6.19
CA VAL A 28 12.73 -15.03 -5.39
C VAL A 28 13.47 -15.29 -4.09
N GLY A 29 12.84 -14.96 -2.96
CA GLY A 29 13.36 -15.23 -1.64
C GLY A 29 12.37 -14.91 -0.53
N LYS A 30 12.69 -15.36 0.70
CA LYS A 30 11.80 -15.20 1.86
C LYS A 30 11.64 -13.74 2.25
N PHE A 31 12.71 -12.95 2.12
CA PHE A 31 12.69 -11.53 2.46
C PHE A 31 11.85 -10.75 1.45
N GLU A 32 12.00 -11.08 0.17
CA GLU A 32 11.29 -10.46 -0.94
C GLU A 32 9.81 -10.78 -0.91
N LEU A 33 9.45 -12.04 -0.60
CA LEU A 33 8.07 -12.42 -0.32
C LEU A 33 7.50 -11.59 0.84
N PHE A 34 8.26 -11.39 1.90
CA PHE A 34 7.84 -10.57 3.04
C PHE A 34 7.61 -9.10 2.64
N LEU A 35 8.47 -8.50 1.82
CA LEU A 35 8.26 -7.14 1.29
C LEU A 35 6.98 -7.04 0.46
N GLN A 36 6.71 -8.04 -0.39
CA GLN A 36 5.48 -8.10 -1.19
C GLN A 36 4.24 -8.22 -0.28
N LEU A 37 4.30 -9.05 0.78
CA LEU A 37 3.22 -9.20 1.74
C LEU A 37 2.95 -7.89 2.51
N ILE A 38 3.99 -7.18 2.94
CA ILE A 38 3.83 -5.85 3.57
C ILE A 38 3.13 -4.89 2.61
N GLY A 39 3.61 -4.80 1.36
CA GLY A 39 3.01 -3.94 0.34
C GLY A 39 1.53 -4.30 0.10
N LEU A 40 1.23 -5.59 -0.03
CA LEU A 40 -0.13 -6.08 -0.22
C LEU A 40 -1.05 -5.75 0.96
N THR A 41 -0.60 -5.98 2.20
CA THR A 41 -1.36 -5.62 3.41
C THR A 41 -1.66 -4.12 3.45
N GLY A 42 -0.69 -3.27 3.07
CA GLY A 42 -0.91 -1.83 2.98
C GLY A 42 -1.97 -1.43 1.94
N LEU A 43 -1.98 -2.08 0.77
CA LEU A 43 -3.01 -1.88 -0.25
C LEU A 43 -4.40 -2.31 0.22
N LEU A 44 -4.49 -3.48 0.86
CA LEU A 44 -5.76 -3.98 1.43
C LEU A 44 -6.28 -3.06 2.52
N PHE A 45 -5.40 -2.52 3.37
CA PHE A 45 -5.76 -1.55 4.38
C PHE A 45 -6.31 -0.25 3.76
N LEU A 46 -5.67 0.27 2.71
CA LEU A 46 -6.17 1.44 1.98
C LEU A 46 -7.56 1.18 1.36
N LEU A 47 -7.74 0.01 0.74
CA LEU A 47 -9.01 -0.40 0.14
C LEU A 47 -10.10 -0.51 1.20
N TRP A 48 -9.81 -1.16 2.33
CA TRP A 48 -10.73 -1.26 3.45
C TRP A 48 -11.11 0.13 4.00
N ASN A 49 -10.13 1.01 4.21
CA ASN A 49 -10.36 2.37 4.71
C ASN A 49 -11.16 3.23 3.72
N TYR A 50 -10.99 3.03 2.41
CA TYR A 50 -11.85 3.64 1.40
C TYR A 50 -13.28 3.09 1.49
N ASN A 51 -13.40 1.77 1.63
CA ASN A 51 -14.68 1.06 1.67
C ASN A 51 -15.50 1.30 2.94
N ARG A 52 -14.88 1.74 4.05
CA ARG A 52 -15.56 2.17 5.28
C ARG A 52 -16.61 3.26 5.09
N LYS A 53 -16.63 3.94 3.94
CA LYS A 53 -17.64 4.94 3.60
C LYS A 53 -18.91 4.35 2.99
N PHE A 54 -18.88 3.09 2.56
CA PHE A 54 -19.98 2.40 1.88
C PHE A 54 -20.63 1.30 2.74
N VAL A 55 -20.17 1.13 3.98
CA VAL A 55 -20.74 0.23 5.01
C VAL A 55 -21.34 1.11 6.10
#